data_AF-A0A6C0IA98-F1
#
_entry.id   AF-A0A6C0IA98-F1
#
_cell.length_a   1.000
_cell.length_b   1.000
_cell.length_c   1.000
_cell.angle_alpha   90.00
_cell.angle_beta   90.00
_cell.angle_gamma   90.00
#
_symmetry.space_group_name_H-M   'P 1'
#
loop_
_entity.id
_entity.type
_entity.pdbx_description
1 polymer ?
#
loop_
_entity_poly.entity_id
_entity_poly.type
_entity_poly.pdbx_seq_one_letter_code
_entity_poly.pdbx_strand_id
1 'polypeptide(L)'
;MESKIRTTRVRWNIKQTVRKMMLNKLNPTIQFGNGSTDFKMYCSYIPKSFDTNEKLKLFYDELVCCVDTYPEKYIYIIGYYNFKQYEQYISELFLVHNPSGTTIFEEELDYL
;
A
#
# COMPACT_ATOMS: atom_id res chain seq x y z
N MET A 1 -6.39 3.40 -21.72
CA MET A 1 -7.30 2.68 -20.80
C MET A 1 -7.11 3.31 -19.43
N GLU A 2 -8.15 3.84 -18.80
CA GLU A 2 -7.99 4.54 -17.51
C GLU A 2 -7.68 3.53 -16.39
N SER A 3 -6.66 3.81 -15.57
CA SER A 3 -6.20 2.88 -14.54
C SER A 3 -7.29 2.66 -13.48
N LYS A 4 -7.66 1.40 -13.22
CA LYS A 4 -8.81 1.07 -12.34
C LYS A 4 -8.62 1.55 -10.89
N ILE A 5 -7.38 1.80 -10.46
CA ILE A 5 -7.06 2.37 -9.15
C ILE A 5 -7.64 3.77 -8.95
N ARG A 6 -7.83 4.52 -10.05
CA ARG A 6 -8.29 5.92 -10.05
C ARG A 6 -9.80 6.06 -9.83
N THR A 7 -10.55 4.96 -9.82
CA THR A 7 -12.00 4.99 -9.56
C THR A 7 -12.31 5.49 -8.15
N THR A 8 -13.40 6.24 -7.99
CA THR A 8 -13.81 6.82 -6.70
C THR A 8 -13.91 5.76 -5.59
N ARG A 9 -14.44 4.59 -5.90
CA ARG A 9 -14.60 3.48 -4.95
C ARG A 9 -13.26 2.92 -4.47
N VAL A 10 -12.35 2.62 -5.39
CA VAL A 10 -11.02 2.08 -5.04
C VAL A 10 -10.22 3.11 -4.25
N ARG A 11 -10.22 4.37 -4.69
CA ARG A 11 -9.61 5.49 -3.97
C ARG A 11 -10.11 5.62 -2.54
N TRP A 12 -11.42 5.49 -2.33
CA TRP A 12 -12.01 5.56 -0.99
C TRP A 12 -11.55 4.39 -0.12
N ASN A 13 -11.59 3.15 -0.66
CA ASN A 13 -11.14 1.95 0.07
C ASN A 13 -9.68 2.04 0.50
N ILE A 14 -8.77 2.38 -0.42
CA ILE A 14 -7.33 2.53 -0.12
C ILE A 14 -7.13 3.55 1.01
N LYS A 15 -7.79 4.70 0.94
CA LYS A 15 -7.68 5.73 1.98
C LYS A 15 -8.17 5.25 3.34
N GLN A 16 -9.29 4.51 3.41
CA GLN A 16 -9.77 3.98 4.69
C GLN A 16 -8.82 2.93 5.27
N THR A 17 -8.26 2.06 4.44
CA THR A 17 -7.30 1.04 4.89
C THR A 17 -6.01 1.68 5.40
N VAL A 18 -5.42 2.61 4.64
CA VAL A 18 -4.22 3.32 5.09
C VAL A 18 -4.50 4.12 6.36
N ARG A 19 -5.69 4.73 6.47
CA ARG A 19 -6.11 5.42 7.70
C ARG A 19 -6.18 4.48 8.89
N LYS A 20 -6.78 3.29 8.73
CA LYS A 20 -6.85 2.25 9.75
C LYS A 20 -5.44 1.82 10.18
N MET A 21 -4.54 1.55 9.24
CA MET A 21 -3.14 1.23 9.51
C MET A 21 -2.48 2.31 10.38
N MET A 22 -2.61 3.59 10.00
CA MET A 22 -2.03 4.70 10.75
C MET A 22 -2.63 4.84 12.16
N LEU A 23 -3.95 4.65 12.32
CA LEU A 23 -4.61 4.66 13.63
C LEU A 23 -4.13 3.52 14.53
N ASN A 24 -3.82 2.36 13.94
CA ASN A 24 -3.23 1.21 14.61
C ASN A 24 -1.71 1.33 14.80
N LYS A 25 -1.12 2.50 14.52
CA LYS A 25 0.32 2.78 14.61
C LYS A 25 1.18 1.86 13.72
N LEU A 26 0.60 1.34 12.64
CA LEU A 26 1.36 0.68 11.58
C LEU A 26 2.00 1.74 10.67
N ASN A 27 3.08 1.36 10.00
CA ASN A 27 3.73 2.15 8.95
C ASN A 27 3.25 1.66 7.58
N PRO A 28 2.31 2.36 6.92
CA PRO A 28 1.90 2.02 5.58
C PRO A 28 3.07 2.21 4.62
N THR A 29 3.34 1.19 3.83
CA THR A 29 4.46 1.13 2.91
C THR A 29 3.98 0.62 1.55
N ILE A 30 4.41 1.27 0.48
CA ILE A 30 4.17 0.85 -0.89
C ILE A 30 5.37 0.01 -1.32
N GLN A 31 5.12 -1.21 -1.77
CA GLN A 31 6.15 -2.10 -2.32
C GLN A 31 5.71 -2.64 -3.68
N PHE A 32 6.69 -3.00 -4.52
CA PHE A 32 6.44 -3.59 -5.83
C PHE A 32 7.41 -4.73 -6.12
N GLY A 33 7.00 -5.67 -6.97
CA GLY A 33 7.74 -6.91 -7.20
C GLY A 33 7.35 -7.68 -8.45
N ASN A 34 8.12 -8.72 -8.77
CA ASN A 34 7.80 -9.64 -9.87
C ASN A 34 6.84 -10.77 -9.46
N GLY A 35 6.48 -10.85 -8.18
CA GLY A 35 5.63 -11.90 -7.60
C GLY A 35 5.46 -11.68 -6.10
N SER A 36 5.05 -12.73 -5.38
CA SER A 36 4.68 -12.67 -3.95
C SER A 36 5.87 -12.73 -2.97
N THR A 37 7.11 -12.80 -3.44
CA THR A 37 8.28 -13.05 -2.58
C THR A 37 9.48 -12.10 -2.79
N ASP A 38 9.48 -11.30 -3.86
CA ASP A 38 10.56 -10.35 -4.17
C ASP A 38 10.01 -8.93 -4.24
N PHE A 39 10.02 -8.25 -3.09
CA PHE A 39 9.48 -6.89 -2.96
C PHE A 39 10.59 -5.86 -2.80
N LYS A 40 10.47 -4.78 -3.57
CA LYS A 40 11.26 -3.55 -3.39
C LYS A 40 10.38 -2.48 -2.79
N MET A 41 10.91 -1.79 -1.78
CA MET A 41 10.25 -0.65 -1.18
C MET A 41 10.24 0.52 -2.16
N TYR A 42 9.06 1.07 -2.43
CA TYR A 42 8.88 2.30 -3.20
C TYR A 42 8.81 3.52 -2.28
N CYS A 43 7.91 3.48 -1.30
CA CYS A 43 7.71 4.58 -0.37
C CYS A 43 7.20 4.06 0.98
N SER A 44 7.62 4.66 2.09
CA SER A 44 7.16 4.30 3.44
C SER A 44 6.80 5.55 4.23
N TYR A 45 5.67 5.52 4.91
CA TYR A 45 5.19 6.64 5.71
C TYR A 45 5.19 6.29 7.19
N ILE A 46 6.05 6.98 7.94
CA ILE A 46 6.06 6.90 9.40
C ILE A 46 4.96 7.84 9.92
N PRO A 47 4.01 7.35 10.75
CA PRO A 47 2.98 8.18 11.35
C PRO A 47 3.60 9.09 12.44
N LYS A 48 4.23 10.19 12.03
CA LYS A 48 4.45 11.36 12.89
C LYS A 48 3.19 12.23 12.91
N SER A 49 2.96 12.97 14.00
CA SER A 49 1.76 13.70 14.45
C SER A 49 1.21 14.83 13.53
N PHE A 50 1.33 14.69 12.22
CA PHE A 50 0.83 15.62 11.20
C PHE A 50 -0.63 15.33 10.79
N ASP A 51 -1.26 16.27 10.08
CA ASP A 51 -2.59 16.10 9.49
C ASP A 51 -2.69 14.79 8.70
N THR A 52 -3.62 13.93 9.12
CA THR A 52 -3.83 12.59 8.54
C THR A 52 -4.40 12.69 7.12
N ASN A 53 -5.21 13.70 6.80
CA ASN A 53 -5.88 13.79 5.50
C ASN A 53 -4.90 14.13 4.37
N GLU A 54 -3.96 15.04 4.62
CA GLU A 54 -2.92 15.40 3.66
C GLU A 54 -2.00 14.20 3.38
N LYS A 55 -1.60 13.46 4.42
CA LYS A 55 -0.81 12.23 4.27
C LYS A 55 -1.54 11.15 3.48
N LEU A 56 -2.83 10.94 3.73
CA LEU A 56 -3.63 9.99 2.97
C LEU A 56 -3.73 10.38 1.49
N LYS A 57 -3.76 11.68 1.19
CA LYS A 57 -3.73 12.17 -0.18
C LYS A 57 -2.36 11.88 -0.81
N LEU A 58 -1.27 12.30 -0.17
CA LEU A 58 0.10 12.07 -0.66
C LEU A 58 0.40 10.59 -0.87
N PHE A 59 0.06 9.73 0.11
CA PHE A 59 0.23 8.28 -0.01
C PHE A 59 -0.50 7.72 -1.23
N TYR A 60 -1.76 8.14 -1.42
CA TYR A 60 -2.54 7.68 -2.56
C TYR A 60 -1.94 8.16 -3.88
N ASP A 61 -1.47 9.42 -3.94
CA ASP A 61 -0.85 9.97 -5.14
C ASP A 61 0.48 9.23 -5.47
N GLU A 62 1.29 8.88 -4.46
CA GLU A 62 2.49 8.04 -4.63
C GLU A 62 2.16 6.62 -5.11
N LEU A 63 1.10 6.02 -4.58
CA LEU A 63 0.66 4.69 -5.00
C LEU A 63 0.23 4.67 -6.47
N VAL A 64 -0.52 5.68 -6.88
CA VAL A 64 -0.91 5.86 -8.28
C VAL A 64 0.32 6.04 -9.17
N CYS A 65 1.29 6.86 -8.74
CA CYS A 65 2.56 7.04 -9.44
C CYS A 65 3.34 5.71 -9.57
N CYS A 66 3.37 4.90 -8.52
CA CYS A 66 4.00 3.58 -8.52
C CYS A 66 3.35 2.64 -9.55
N VAL A 67 2.01 2.61 -9.62
CA VAL A 67 1.25 1.83 -10.61
C VAL A 67 1.53 2.27 -12.03
N ASP A 68 1.58 3.59 -12.27
CA ASP A 68 1.84 4.11 -13.60
C ASP A 68 3.30 3.92 -14.05
N THR A 69 4.24 3.92 -13.09
CA THR A 69 5.68 3.71 -13.34
C THR A 69 6.02 2.25 -13.57
N TYR A 70 5.35 1.33 -12.87
CA TYR A 70 5.63 -0.11 -12.90
C TYR A 70 4.38 -0.93 -13.25
N PRO A 71 3.79 -0.74 -14.43
CA PRO A 71 2.54 -1.40 -14.81
C PRO A 71 2.68 -2.93 -14.95
N GLU A 72 3.89 -3.43 -15.14
CA GLU A 72 4.21 -4.86 -15.26
C GLU A 72 4.51 -5.55 -13.92
N LYS A 73 4.46 -4.82 -12.80
CA LYS A 73 4.78 -5.34 -11.47
C LYS A 73 3.53 -5.58 -10.64
N TYR A 74 3.65 -6.49 -9.67
CA TYR A 74 2.72 -6.55 -8.57
C TYR A 74 2.99 -5.38 -7.64
N ILE A 75 1.94 -4.73 -7.11
CA ILE A 75 2.07 -3.59 -6.20
C ILE A 75 1.22 -3.83 -4.98
N TYR A 76 1.81 -3.60 -3.82
CA TYR A 76 1.24 -3.89 -2.52
C TYR A 76 1.24 -2.66 -1.62
N ILE A 77 0.22 -2.58 -0.76
CA ILE A 77 0.27 -1.77 0.46
C ILE A 77 0.53 -2.74 1.61
N ILE A 78 1.60 -2.47 2.36
CA ILE A 78 2.00 -3.27 3.51
C ILE A 78 1.99 -2.40 4.77
N GLY A 79 1.30 -2.85 5.81
CA GLY A 79 1.30 -2.24 7.13
C GLY A 79 2.33 -2.90 8.02
N TYR A 80 3.46 -2.24 8.27
CA TYR A 80 4.50 -2.76 9.18
C TYR A 80 4.27 -2.29 10.62
N TYR A 81 4.34 -3.22 11.56
CA TYR A 81 4.48 -2.90 12.98
C TYR A 81 5.97 -2.80 13.33
N ASN A 82 6.41 -1.66 13.87
CA ASN A 82 7.78 -1.52 14.38
C ASN A 82 7.83 -1.99 15.83
N PHE A 83 8.40 -3.17 16.07
CA PHE A 83 8.68 -3.67 17.41
C PHE A 83 10.14 -3.38 17.75
N LYS A 84 10.40 -2.46 18.67
CA LYS A 84 11.75 -1.95 18.97
C LYS A 84 12.42 -1.33 17.71
N GLN A 85 13.60 -0.73 17.85
CA GLN A 85 14.19 0.09 16.79
C GLN A 85 14.65 -0.68 15.52
N TYR A 86 14.58 -2.02 15.53
CA TYR A 86 15.18 -2.86 14.47
C TYR A 86 14.29 -4.01 13.95
N GLU A 87 13.16 -4.33 14.58
CA GLU A 87 12.29 -5.42 14.11
C GLU A 87 11.01 -4.84 13.50
N GLN A 88 10.73 -5.25 12.27
CA GLN A 88 9.51 -4.90 11.55
C GLN A 88 8.76 -6.18 11.22
N TYR A 89 7.47 -6.22 11.56
CA TYR A 89 6.60 -7.35 11.25
C TYR A 89 5.49 -6.88 10.32
N ILE A 90 5.18 -7.68 9.31
CA ILE A 90 4.02 -7.44 8.45
C ILE A 90 2.77 -7.75 9.28
N SER A 91 1.92 -6.76 9.48
CA SER A 91 0.63 -6.92 10.17
C SER A 91 -0.54 -6.95 9.20
N GLU A 92 -0.41 -6.27 8.06
CA GLU A 92 -1.46 -6.14 7.06
C GLU A 92 -0.80 -6.10 5.67
N LEU A 93 -1.37 -6.77 4.67
CA LEU A 93 -0.87 -6.86 3.30
C LEU A 93 -2.03 -6.81 2.31
N PHE A 94 -1.98 -5.89 1.35
CA PHE A 94 -3.02 -5.70 0.34
C PHE A 94 -2.42 -5.64 -1.06
N LEU A 95 -2.88 -6.52 -1.96
CA LEU A 95 -2.55 -6.48 -3.38
C LEU A 95 -3.37 -5.40 -4.09
N VAL A 96 -2.71 -4.35 -4.57
CA VAL A 96 -3.35 -3.20 -5.20
C VAL A 96 -3.42 -3.34 -6.71
N HIS A 97 -2.34 -3.82 -7.32
CA HIS A 97 -2.21 -3.96 -8.77
C HIS A 97 -1.49 -5.26 -9.11
N ASN A 98 -1.99 -5.90 -10.16
CA ASN A 98 -1.47 -7.15 -10.71
C ASN A 98 -1.29 -6.96 -12.23
N PRO A 99 -0.13 -7.34 -12.80
CA PRO A 99 0.14 -7.21 -14.24
C PRO A 99 -0.83 -7.99 -15.14
N SER A 100 -1.52 -9.02 -14.65
CA SER A 100 -2.60 -9.72 -15.39
C SER A 100 -3.92 -8.94 -15.45
N GLY A 101 -4.03 -7.80 -14.75
CA GLY A 101 -5.13 -6.83 -14.90
C GLY A 101 -6.46 -7.17 -14.20
N THR A 102 -6.51 -8.27 -13.45
CA THR A 102 -7.73 -8.79 -12.82
C THR A 102 -8.02 -8.20 -11.45
N THR A 103 -7.01 -8.06 -10.60
CA THR A 103 -7.19 -7.69 -9.18
C THR A 103 -7.02 -6.19 -8.94
N ILE A 104 -7.90 -5.62 -8.12
CA ILE A 104 -7.70 -4.30 -7.52
C ILE A 104 -8.08 -4.39 -6.04
N PHE A 105 -7.08 -4.27 -5.18
CA PHE A 105 -7.25 -4.08 -3.74
C PHE A 105 -7.90 -5.27 -3.02
N GLU A 106 -7.17 -6.39 -2.98
CA GLU A 106 -7.50 -7.61 -2.20
C GLU A 106 -6.60 -7.70 -0.96
N GLU A 107 -7.14 -8.15 0.17
CA GLU A 107 -6.37 -8.44 1.38
C GLU A 107 -5.73 -9.82 1.25
N GLU A 108 -4.41 -9.90 1.42
CA GLU A 108 -3.65 -11.16 1.37
C GLU A 108 -3.11 -11.47 2.76
N LEU A 109 -3.86 -12.21 3.57
CA LEU A 109 -3.39 -12.66 4.90
C LEU A 109 -3.23 -14.18 5.03
N ASP A 110 -3.58 -14.97 4.01
CA ASP A 110 -3.48 -16.44 4.06
C ASP A 110 -2.04 -16.99 3.96
N TYR A 111 -1.02 -16.13 3.85
CA TYR A 111 0.39 -16.50 3.58
C TYR A 111 1.39 -16.19 4.71
N LEU A 112 0.94 -15.68 5.86
CA LEU A 112 1.78 -15.43 7.05
C LEU A 112 1.44 -16.40 8.17
#